data_AF-A0A238BKT9-F1
#
_entry.id   AF-A0A238BKT9-F1
#
_cell.length_a   1.000
_cell.length_b   1.000
_cell.length_c   1.000
_cell.angle_alpha   90.00
_cell.angle_beta   90.00
_cell.angle_gamma   90.00
#
_symmetry.space_group_name_H-M   'P 1'
#
loop_
_entity.id
_entity.type
_entity.pdbx_description
1 polymer ?
#
loop_
_entity_poly.entity_id
_entity_poly.type
_entity_poly.pdbx_seq_one_letter_code
_entity_poly.pdbx_strand_id
1 'polypeptide(L)'
;MENNVIVSKITDSEGAHVQNEFYRFINEFEDTNGTLIYKEEIPQLYHSERNTLFVQFNDLFSFSSTLASALELQFYRLYPYLCRALHLIIMDGCNDDDIRQRMQRKEFYVSIGQIKNKLRVRELTASKIGALTCISGQVVRTHPVHPELHKAGLTAAVVKDEESFEFVIEAAGVKATLNARASILAAANPVGGRYDRSRPLKNNIQLSASIMSRFDLFFVLIDECNEIVDYAIARRILDNHRQLATQEKVVTVYSLDDIHRYITFARCFKPKIGDAAAKLLVSEYKRLRMSDSNNSTTSSWRITVRQLESLIRLSEALARLHCESEVRVEHVHEASKLLSKSIVRIQQPDIVLQEDDALLEVEMVDAAHAEEGSVFRERNQ
;
A
#
# COMPACT_ATOMS: atom_id res chain seq x y z
N MET A 1 -50.49 12.70 -50.98
CA MET A 1 -49.46 13.74 -50.76
C MET A 1 -49.65 14.22 -49.33
N GLU A 2 -49.01 13.57 -48.37
CA GLU A 2 -49.02 14.01 -46.96
C GLU A 2 -47.97 15.12 -46.81
N ASN A 3 -48.45 16.33 -46.51
CA ASN A 3 -47.59 17.47 -46.20
C ASN A 3 -46.91 17.21 -44.86
N ASN A 4 -45.65 16.78 -44.92
CA ASN A 4 -44.78 16.65 -43.76
C ASN A 4 -44.37 18.06 -43.30
N VAL A 5 -45.19 18.69 -42.46
CA VAL A 5 -44.88 19.99 -41.85
C VAL A 5 -43.76 19.77 -40.84
N ILE A 6 -42.53 20.11 -41.24
CA ILE A 6 -41.38 20.15 -40.33
C ILE A 6 -41.59 21.37 -39.42
N VAL A 7 -42.18 21.14 -38.25
CA VAL A 7 -42.28 22.16 -37.19
C VAL A 7 -40.86 22.59 -36.80
N SER A 8 -40.56 23.89 -36.90
CA SER A 8 -39.25 24.43 -36.56
C SER A 8 -38.96 24.20 -35.08
N LYS A 9 -37.84 23.52 -34.77
CA LYS A 9 -37.37 23.37 -33.39
C LYS A 9 -37.03 24.73 -32.81
N ILE A 10 -37.47 24.99 -31.58
CA ILE A 10 -37.09 26.19 -30.82
C ILE A 10 -35.57 26.12 -30.58
N THR A 11 -34.84 27.13 -31.00
CA THR A 11 -33.39 27.22 -30.80
C THR A 11 -33.07 27.84 -29.44
N ASP A 12 -32.22 27.19 -28.66
CA ASP A 12 -31.68 27.73 -27.41
C ASP A 12 -30.58 28.75 -27.72
N SER A 13 -30.88 30.04 -27.54
CA SER A 13 -29.94 31.12 -27.81
C SER A 13 -28.73 31.10 -26.87
N GLU A 14 -28.94 30.77 -25.59
CA GLU A 14 -27.86 30.66 -24.60
C GLU A 14 -26.95 29.48 -24.91
N GLY A 15 -27.53 28.32 -25.25
CA GLY A 15 -26.77 27.13 -25.64
C GLY A 15 -25.91 27.36 -26.88
N ALA A 16 -26.45 28.04 -27.90
CA ALA A 16 -25.70 28.40 -29.11
C ALA A 16 -24.59 29.42 -28.84
N HIS A 17 -24.83 30.39 -27.95
CA HIS A 17 -23.81 31.35 -27.52
C HIS A 17 -22.65 30.64 -26.80
N VAL A 18 -22.96 29.76 -25.83
CA VAL A 18 -21.99 28.93 -25.12
C VAL A 18 -21.21 28.02 -26.07
N GLN A 19 -21.87 27.45 -27.08
CA GLN A 19 -21.22 26.64 -28.10
C GLN A 19 -20.14 27.44 -28.87
N ASN A 20 -20.46 28.68 -29.25
CA ASN A 20 -19.54 29.54 -29.98
C ASN A 20 -18.41 30.07 -29.09
N GLU A 21 -18.69 30.45 -27.85
CA GLU A 21 -17.65 30.87 -26.91
C GLU A 21 -16.69 29.72 -26.60
N PHE A 22 -17.20 28.50 -26.38
CA PHE A 22 -16.35 27.34 -26.15
C PHE A 22 -15.53 26.96 -27.39
N TYR A 23 -16.08 27.13 -28.60
CA TYR A 23 -15.33 26.97 -29.84
C TYR A 23 -14.14 27.94 -29.91
N ARG A 24 -14.33 29.20 -29.52
CA ARG A 24 -13.25 30.19 -29.46
C ARG A 24 -12.23 29.84 -28.39
N PHE A 25 -12.69 29.47 -27.20
CA PHE A 25 -11.81 29.05 -26.10
C PHE A 25 -10.80 27.97 -26.54
N ILE A 26 -11.26 26.90 -27.18
CA ILE A 26 -10.35 25.81 -27.60
C ILE A 26 -9.32 26.26 -28.66
N ASN A 27 -9.68 27.23 -29.51
CA ASN A 27 -8.82 27.68 -30.60
C ASN A 27 -7.87 28.84 -30.23
N GLU A 28 -8.29 29.69 -29.29
CA GLU A 28 -7.63 30.96 -28.95
C GLU A 28 -6.97 30.94 -27.57
N PHE A 29 -7.27 29.96 -26.69
CA PHE A 29 -6.70 29.93 -25.35
C PHE A 29 -5.21 29.59 -25.36
N GLU A 30 -4.41 30.51 -24.84
CA GLU A 30 -2.97 30.38 -24.63
C GLU A 30 -2.67 30.24 -23.13
N ASP A 31 -1.80 29.27 -22.79
CA ASP A 31 -1.27 29.16 -21.43
C ASP A 31 -0.31 30.33 -21.12
N THR A 32 0.12 30.45 -19.86
CA THR A 32 1.17 31.35 -19.37
C THR A 32 2.47 31.35 -20.19
N ASN A 33 2.72 30.27 -20.94
CA ASN A 33 3.88 30.11 -21.83
C ASN A 33 3.60 30.45 -23.31
N GLY A 34 2.39 30.90 -23.66
CA GLY A 34 1.99 31.23 -25.03
C GLY A 34 1.68 30.00 -25.91
N THR A 35 1.48 28.82 -25.32
CA THR A 35 1.18 27.58 -26.04
C THR A 35 -0.31 27.29 -26.06
N LEU A 36 -0.84 26.91 -27.23
CA LEU A 36 -2.25 26.52 -27.43
C LEU A 36 -2.48 25.07 -27.00
N ILE A 37 -2.48 24.82 -25.69
CA ILE A 37 -2.53 23.47 -25.09
C ILE A 37 -3.67 22.62 -25.64
N TYR A 38 -4.88 23.18 -25.73
CA TYR A 38 -6.08 22.43 -26.14
C TYR A 38 -6.07 22.09 -27.62
N LYS A 39 -5.47 22.97 -28.44
CA LYS A 39 -5.36 22.76 -29.88
C LYS A 39 -4.34 21.65 -30.21
N GLU A 40 -3.24 21.58 -29.45
CA GLU A 40 -2.26 20.50 -29.57
C GLU A 40 -2.78 19.14 -29.10
N GLU A 41 -3.78 19.12 -28.21
CA GLU A 41 -4.45 17.88 -27.78
C GLU A 41 -5.44 17.32 -28.80
N ILE A 42 -6.01 18.15 -29.69
CA ILE A 42 -7.02 17.71 -30.68
C ILE A 42 -6.50 16.56 -31.56
N PRO A 43 -5.27 16.59 -32.11
CA PRO A 43 -4.73 15.46 -32.87
C PRO A 43 -4.71 14.12 -32.13
N GLN A 44 -4.60 14.14 -30.79
CA GLN A 44 -4.58 12.91 -30.00
C GLN A 44 -5.98 12.23 -29.95
N LEU A 45 -7.05 12.98 -30.21
CA LEU A 45 -8.43 12.47 -30.28
C LEU A 45 -8.71 11.70 -31.58
N TYR A 46 -7.82 11.81 -32.58
CA TYR A 46 -7.91 10.99 -33.80
C TYR A 46 -7.58 9.51 -33.53
N HIS A 47 -6.89 9.19 -32.43
CA HIS A 47 -6.65 7.80 -32.05
C HIS A 47 -7.95 7.07 -31.69
N SER A 48 -8.05 5.80 -32.08
CA SER A 48 -9.25 4.95 -31.94
C SER A 48 -9.81 4.90 -30.51
N GLU A 49 -8.91 4.85 -29.52
CA GLU A 49 -9.24 4.59 -28.11
C GLU A 49 -9.55 5.85 -27.30
N ARG A 50 -9.29 7.03 -27.86
CA ARG A 50 -9.48 8.31 -27.16
C ARG A 50 -10.69 9.05 -27.68
N ASN A 51 -11.63 9.37 -26.80
CA ASN A 51 -12.86 10.11 -27.13
C ASN A 51 -13.15 11.26 -26.15
N THR A 52 -12.27 11.53 -25.20
CA THR A 52 -12.48 12.57 -24.17
C THR A 52 -11.37 13.61 -24.23
N LEU A 53 -11.77 14.88 -24.32
CA LEU A 53 -10.88 16.02 -24.11
C LEU A 53 -10.96 16.47 -22.64
N PHE A 54 -9.81 16.66 -21.99
CA PHE A 54 -9.75 17.12 -20.61
C PHE A 54 -9.51 18.63 -20.58
N VAL A 55 -10.44 19.38 -19.99
CA VAL A 55 -10.37 20.84 -19.88
C VAL A 55 -10.28 21.23 -18.42
N GLN A 56 -9.35 22.12 -18.07
CA GLN A 56 -9.26 22.62 -16.69
C GLN A 56 -10.25 23.76 -16.47
N PHE A 57 -10.99 23.71 -15.36
CA PHE A 57 -11.97 24.74 -15.03
C PHE A 57 -11.32 26.12 -14.78
N ASN A 58 -10.09 26.14 -14.26
CA ASN A 58 -9.38 27.39 -13.98
C ASN A 58 -9.04 28.15 -15.28
N ASP A 59 -8.67 27.43 -16.33
CA ASP A 59 -8.36 27.99 -17.65
C ASP A 59 -9.60 28.60 -18.28
N LEU A 60 -10.71 27.85 -18.22
CA LEU A 60 -12.01 28.32 -18.71
C LEU A 60 -12.46 29.60 -18.00
N PHE A 61 -12.28 29.65 -16.67
CA PHE A 61 -12.59 30.83 -15.86
C PHE A 61 -11.69 32.02 -16.21
N SER A 62 -10.41 31.79 -16.53
CA SER A 62 -9.48 32.84 -16.92
C SER A 62 -9.79 33.44 -18.29
N PHE A 63 -10.29 32.63 -19.23
CA PHE A 63 -10.68 33.08 -20.57
C PHE A 63 -12.04 33.79 -20.58
N SER A 64 -13.06 33.16 -20.00
CA SER A 64 -14.42 33.71 -19.95
C SER A 64 -15.08 33.32 -18.62
N SER A 65 -15.14 34.29 -17.71
CA SER A 65 -15.80 34.12 -16.42
C SER A 65 -17.31 33.91 -16.59
N THR A 66 -17.92 34.53 -17.61
CA THR A 66 -19.33 34.36 -17.97
C THR A 66 -19.63 32.92 -18.41
N LEU A 67 -18.80 32.35 -19.28
CA LEU A 67 -18.90 30.96 -19.70
C LEU A 67 -18.73 30.00 -18.53
N ALA A 68 -17.70 30.23 -17.70
CA ALA A 68 -17.41 29.39 -16.55
C ALA A 68 -18.55 29.39 -15.52
N SER A 69 -19.12 30.56 -15.19
CA SER A 69 -20.27 30.66 -14.28
C SER A 69 -21.54 30.04 -14.86
N ALA A 70 -21.80 30.19 -16.17
CA ALA A 70 -22.93 29.54 -16.82
C ALA A 70 -22.80 28.00 -16.76
N LEU A 71 -21.60 27.48 -17.00
CA LEU A 71 -21.31 26.05 -16.92
C LEU A 71 -21.33 25.52 -15.48
N GLU A 72 -20.90 26.30 -14.50
CA GLU A 72 -20.97 25.91 -13.09
C GLU A 72 -22.43 25.72 -12.65
N LEU A 73 -23.34 26.60 -13.09
CA LEU A 73 -24.75 26.58 -12.70
C LEU A 73 -25.61 25.60 -13.51
N GLN A 74 -25.43 25.53 -14.83
CA GLN A 74 -26.32 24.80 -15.75
C GLN A 74 -25.59 23.77 -16.60
N PHE A 75 -24.60 23.08 -16.02
CA PHE A 75 -23.75 22.12 -16.71
C PHE A 75 -24.56 21.10 -17.53
N TYR A 76 -25.59 20.47 -16.94
CA TYR A 76 -26.36 19.42 -17.62
C TYR A 76 -27.09 19.92 -18.88
N ARG A 77 -27.63 21.16 -18.87
CA ARG A 77 -28.31 21.76 -20.03
C ARG A 77 -27.33 22.12 -21.13
N LEU A 78 -26.15 22.63 -20.75
CA LEU A 78 -25.14 23.16 -21.68
C LEU A 78 -24.18 22.08 -22.22
N TYR A 79 -24.02 20.96 -21.50
CA TYR A 79 -23.09 19.88 -21.85
C TYR A 79 -23.20 19.37 -23.30
N PRO A 80 -24.40 19.14 -23.88
CA PRO A 80 -24.52 18.71 -25.26
C PRO A 80 -24.00 19.74 -26.28
N TYR A 81 -24.03 21.04 -25.95
CA TYR A 81 -23.50 22.10 -26.79
C TYR A 81 -21.96 22.10 -26.77
N LEU A 82 -21.34 21.79 -25.64
CA LEU A 82 -19.89 21.63 -25.53
C LEU A 82 -19.37 20.46 -26.39
N CYS A 83 -20.02 19.30 -26.30
CA CYS A 83 -19.64 18.14 -27.12
C CYS A 83 -19.83 18.42 -28.63
N ARG A 84 -20.86 19.20 -29.01
CA ARG A 84 -21.04 19.64 -30.40
C ARG A 84 -19.96 20.61 -30.86
N ALA A 85 -19.59 21.60 -30.03
CA ALA A 85 -18.48 22.50 -30.33
C ALA A 85 -17.17 21.72 -30.54
N LEU A 86 -16.86 20.77 -29.66
CA LEU A 86 -15.70 19.90 -29.80
C LEU A 86 -15.75 19.10 -31.10
N HIS A 87 -16.89 18.51 -31.43
CA HIS A 87 -17.05 17.78 -32.69
C HIS A 87 -16.80 18.67 -33.90
N LEU A 88 -17.31 19.92 -33.90
CA LEU A 88 -17.06 20.88 -34.98
C LEU A 88 -15.58 21.22 -35.14
N ILE A 89 -14.85 21.43 -34.03
CA ILE A 89 -13.40 21.71 -34.05
C ILE A 89 -12.63 20.53 -34.66
N ILE A 90 -12.98 19.32 -34.25
CA ILE A 90 -12.34 18.09 -34.75
C ILE A 90 -12.62 17.94 -36.25
N MET A 91 -13.84 18.22 -36.72
CA MET A 91 -14.17 18.19 -38.14
C MET A 91 -13.42 19.25 -38.96
N ASP A 92 -13.23 20.44 -38.40
CA ASP A 92 -12.53 21.56 -39.04
C ASP A 92 -11.02 21.31 -39.15
N GLY A 93 -10.44 20.60 -38.17
CA GLY A 93 -9.02 20.20 -38.19
C GLY A 93 -8.70 19.01 -39.11
N CYS A 94 -9.71 18.28 -39.60
CA CYS A 94 -9.52 17.11 -40.47
C CYS A 94 -9.40 17.53 -41.95
N ASN A 95 -8.18 17.49 -42.49
CA ASN A 95 -7.93 17.69 -43.92
C ASN A 95 -8.09 16.39 -44.76
N ASP A 96 -8.11 15.23 -44.10
CA ASP A 96 -8.20 13.91 -44.75
C ASP A 96 -9.65 13.40 -44.71
N ASP A 97 -10.21 13.08 -45.88
CA ASP A 97 -11.59 12.64 -46.05
C ASP A 97 -11.87 11.28 -45.38
N ASP A 98 -10.89 10.38 -45.34
CA ASP A 98 -11.04 9.06 -44.71
C ASP A 98 -11.15 9.19 -43.18
N ILE A 99 -10.31 10.06 -42.61
CA ILE A 99 -10.34 10.39 -41.17
C ILE A 99 -11.65 11.09 -40.84
N ARG A 100 -12.10 12.02 -41.68
CA ARG A 100 -13.35 12.77 -41.49
C ARG A 100 -14.58 11.84 -41.42
N GLN A 101 -14.69 10.87 -42.33
CA GLN A 101 -15.80 9.91 -42.32
C GLN A 101 -15.81 9.06 -41.05
N ARG A 102 -14.63 8.66 -40.58
CA ARG A 102 -14.47 7.91 -39.33
C ARG A 102 -14.86 8.75 -38.10
N MET A 103 -14.40 10.00 -38.03
CA MET A 103 -14.67 10.89 -36.90
C MET A 103 -16.13 11.33 -36.85
N GLN A 104 -16.82 11.41 -37.99
CA GLN A 104 -18.24 11.78 -38.05
C GLN A 104 -19.14 10.79 -37.28
N ARG A 105 -18.77 9.51 -37.23
CA ARG A 105 -19.50 8.47 -36.49
C ARG A 105 -19.07 8.35 -35.03
N LYS A 106 -17.93 8.94 -34.66
CA LYS A 106 -17.36 8.86 -33.33
C LYS A 106 -17.93 9.95 -32.44
N GLU A 107 -18.34 9.58 -31.24
CA GLU A 107 -18.77 10.54 -30.23
C GLU A 107 -17.57 11.05 -29.44
N PHE A 108 -17.57 12.34 -29.14
CA PHE A 108 -16.55 12.99 -28.32
C PHE A 108 -17.18 13.59 -27.07
N TYR A 109 -16.45 13.51 -25.97
CA TYR A 109 -16.87 13.99 -24.66
C TYR A 109 -15.89 15.04 -24.13
N VAL A 110 -16.41 15.96 -23.33
CA VAL A 110 -15.60 16.97 -22.65
C VAL A 110 -15.60 16.62 -21.15
N SER A 111 -14.42 16.47 -20.57
CA SER A 111 -14.28 16.28 -19.12
C SER A 111 -13.70 17.54 -18.51
N ILE A 112 -14.43 18.14 -17.56
CA ILE A 112 -13.96 19.33 -16.84
C ILE A 112 -13.28 18.89 -15.54
N GLY A 113 -11.99 19.18 -15.42
CA GLY A 113 -11.17 18.87 -14.26
C GLY A 113 -10.91 20.07 -13.34
N GLN A 114 -10.41 19.77 -12.14
CA GLN A 114 -9.84 20.75 -11.21
C GLN A 114 -10.77 21.90 -10.75
N ILE A 115 -12.00 21.57 -10.36
CA ILE A 115 -12.90 22.53 -9.72
C ILE A 115 -12.39 22.82 -8.30
N LYS A 116 -12.26 24.11 -7.94
CA LYS A 116 -11.71 24.56 -6.64
C LYS A 116 -12.58 24.14 -5.46
N ASN A 117 -13.90 24.18 -5.62
CA ASN A 117 -14.86 23.89 -4.56
C ASN A 117 -15.14 22.38 -4.46
N LYS A 118 -14.46 21.74 -3.51
CA LYS A 118 -14.73 20.33 -3.15
C LYS A 118 -15.84 20.28 -2.11
N LEU A 119 -16.93 19.64 -2.46
CA LEU A 119 -18.06 19.40 -1.57
C LEU A 119 -17.91 18.05 -0.87
N ARG A 120 -18.35 17.99 0.39
CA ARG A 120 -18.52 16.72 1.10
C ARG A 120 -19.80 16.05 0.62
N VAL A 121 -19.85 14.71 0.67
CA VAL A 121 -21.05 13.95 0.28
C VAL A 121 -22.32 14.42 1.02
N ARG A 122 -22.17 14.90 2.26
CA ARG A 122 -23.29 15.41 3.09
C ARG A 122 -23.83 16.78 2.64
N GLU A 123 -23.08 17.51 1.83
CA GLU A 123 -23.45 18.85 1.34
C GLU A 123 -24.20 18.78 0.01
N LEU A 124 -24.34 17.59 -0.58
CA LEU A 124 -25.07 17.34 -1.81
C LEU A 124 -26.58 17.39 -1.54
N THR A 125 -27.17 18.55 -1.81
CA THR A 125 -28.61 18.80 -1.72
C THR A 125 -29.24 18.90 -3.11
N ALA A 126 -30.56 18.82 -3.19
CA ALA A 126 -31.30 18.89 -4.46
C ALA A 126 -31.08 20.21 -5.25
N SER A 127 -30.64 21.27 -4.58
CA SER A 127 -30.29 22.56 -5.23
C SER A 127 -29.06 22.48 -6.14
N LYS A 128 -28.27 21.40 -6.02
CA LYS A 128 -27.05 21.18 -6.82
C LYS A 128 -27.28 20.27 -8.03
N ILE A 129 -28.52 19.85 -8.30
CA ILE A 129 -28.85 19.03 -9.47
C ILE A 129 -28.56 19.82 -10.75
N GLY A 130 -27.82 19.20 -11.66
CA GLY A 130 -27.47 19.79 -12.96
C GLY A 130 -26.32 20.81 -12.92
N ALA A 131 -25.81 21.16 -11.73
CA ALA A 131 -24.64 22.00 -11.53
C ALA A 131 -23.34 21.19 -11.52
N LEU A 132 -22.23 21.84 -11.85
CA LEU A 132 -20.91 21.22 -11.81
C LEU A 132 -20.41 21.17 -10.36
N THR A 133 -20.17 19.97 -9.82
CA THR A 133 -19.71 19.78 -8.44
C THR A 133 -18.55 18.81 -8.36
N CYS A 134 -17.64 19.01 -7.41
CA CYS A 134 -16.52 18.11 -7.14
C CYS A 134 -16.70 17.41 -5.80
N ILE A 135 -16.56 16.08 -5.78
CA ILE A 135 -16.72 15.25 -4.59
C ILE A 135 -15.45 14.44 -4.37
N SER A 136 -15.01 14.31 -3.12
CA SER A 136 -13.94 13.39 -2.74
C SER A 136 -14.48 12.26 -1.87
N GLY A 137 -14.13 11.02 -2.18
CA GLY A 137 -14.57 9.85 -1.43
C GLY A 137 -13.69 8.63 -1.66
N GLN A 138 -13.92 7.60 -0.85
CA GLN A 138 -13.31 6.28 -1.04
C GLN A 138 -14.22 5.43 -1.92
N VAL A 139 -13.64 4.65 -2.82
CA VAL A 139 -14.37 3.71 -3.65
C VAL A 139 -14.49 2.39 -2.89
N VAL A 140 -15.72 2.03 -2.50
CA VAL A 140 -15.99 0.78 -1.76
C VAL A 140 -16.18 -0.40 -2.71
N ARG A 141 -16.81 -0.16 -3.87
CA ARG A 141 -17.13 -1.20 -4.84
C ARG A 141 -17.11 -0.63 -6.25
N THR A 142 -16.63 -1.44 -7.18
CA THR A 142 -16.72 -1.23 -8.62
C THR A 142 -17.57 -2.34 -9.23
N HIS A 143 -18.48 -1.97 -10.13
CA HIS A 143 -19.22 -2.94 -10.93
C HIS A 143 -18.51 -3.13 -12.28
N PRO A 144 -18.68 -4.28 -12.96
CA PRO A 144 -18.12 -4.48 -14.28
C PRO A 144 -18.64 -3.42 -15.27
N VAL A 145 -17.81 -3.10 -16.26
CA VAL A 145 -18.19 -2.15 -17.30
C VAL A 145 -19.27 -2.79 -18.17
N HIS A 146 -20.40 -2.10 -18.29
CA HIS A 146 -21.49 -2.48 -19.17
C HIS A 146 -21.63 -1.46 -20.29
N PRO A 147 -21.85 -1.90 -21.55
CA PRO A 147 -22.19 -0.97 -22.61
C PRO A 147 -23.55 -0.32 -22.31
N GLU A 148 -23.59 1.02 -22.28
CA GLU A 148 -24.82 1.80 -22.16
C GLU A 148 -25.27 2.25 -23.56
N LEU A 149 -26.55 2.04 -23.86
CA LEU A 149 -27.13 2.46 -25.14
C LEU A 149 -27.36 3.98 -25.14
N HIS A 150 -26.36 4.73 -25.61
CA HIS A 150 -26.46 6.20 -25.70
C HIS A 150 -27.30 6.66 -26.92
N LYS A 151 -27.14 6.01 -28.07
CA LYS A 151 -27.95 6.21 -29.29
C LYS A 151 -28.20 4.87 -29.98
N ALA A 152 -29.45 4.62 -30.34
CA ALA A 152 -29.87 3.36 -30.97
C ALA A 152 -30.43 3.61 -32.37
N GLY A 153 -29.86 2.97 -33.38
CA GLY A 153 -30.56 2.67 -34.64
C GLY A 153 -31.23 1.32 -34.48
N LEU A 154 -32.56 1.29 -34.37
CA LEU A 154 -33.29 0.05 -34.08
C LEU A 154 -33.34 -0.85 -35.33
N THR A 155 -32.53 -1.90 -35.32
CA THR A 155 -32.58 -3.03 -36.27
C THR A 155 -32.20 -4.31 -35.51
N ALA A 156 -32.97 -5.39 -35.69
CA ALA A 156 -32.97 -6.56 -34.81
C ALA A 156 -31.92 -7.63 -35.20
N ALA A 157 -31.02 -7.97 -34.27
CA ALA A 157 -30.42 -9.30 -34.07
C ALA A 157 -29.56 -9.33 -32.78
N VAL A 158 -29.48 -10.49 -32.11
CA VAL A 158 -28.81 -10.75 -30.81
C VAL A 158 -27.85 -11.93 -30.95
N VAL A 159 -26.61 -11.83 -30.43
CA VAL A 159 -25.77 -13.00 -30.07
C VAL A 159 -24.81 -12.66 -28.90
N LYS A 160 -24.60 -13.63 -27.99
CA LYS A 160 -23.73 -13.69 -26.79
C LYS A 160 -22.38 -14.36 -27.12
N ASP A 161 -21.34 -14.15 -26.28
CA ASP A 161 -20.61 -15.26 -25.64
C ASP A 161 -19.52 -14.82 -24.62
N GLU A 162 -19.13 -15.79 -23.79
CA GLU A 162 -18.52 -15.70 -22.47
C GLU A 162 -16.97 -15.88 -22.41
N GLU A 163 -16.41 -15.23 -21.38
CA GLU A 163 -15.33 -15.57 -20.43
C GLU A 163 -14.00 -16.25 -20.80
N SER A 164 -12.94 -15.78 -20.12
CA SER A 164 -12.16 -16.48 -19.05
C SER A 164 -10.75 -15.84 -18.89
N PHE A 165 -9.89 -15.96 -17.86
CA PHE A 165 -9.75 -16.75 -16.62
C PHE A 165 -8.97 -15.87 -15.60
N GLU A 166 -9.19 -16.05 -14.28
CA GLU A 166 -8.09 -16.38 -13.35
C GLU A 166 -8.57 -16.68 -11.91
N PHE A 167 -7.92 -17.71 -11.35
CA PHE A 167 -7.79 -17.99 -9.92
C PHE A 167 -9.13 -18.41 -9.19
N VAL A 168 -9.10 -19.17 -8.08
CA VAL A 168 -10.15 -19.84 -7.28
C VAL A 168 -10.32 -19.41 -5.78
N ILE A 169 -11.55 -19.06 -5.38
CA ILE A 169 -12.15 -18.93 -4.01
C ILE A 169 -13.37 -19.83 -4.15
N GLU A 170 -13.46 -20.99 -3.50
CA GLU A 170 -14.66 -21.83 -3.60
C GLU A 170 -15.60 -21.59 -2.41
N ALA A 171 -16.60 -20.74 -2.62
CA ALA A 171 -17.72 -20.55 -1.70
C ALA A 171 -18.95 -20.12 -2.50
N ALA A 172 -20.11 -20.72 -2.21
CA ALA A 172 -21.41 -20.36 -2.79
C ALA A 172 -21.42 -20.22 -4.34
N GLY A 173 -20.71 -21.11 -5.06
CA GLY A 173 -20.69 -21.13 -6.53
C GLY A 173 -19.75 -20.11 -7.18
N VAL A 174 -19.04 -19.30 -6.41
CA VAL A 174 -17.93 -18.47 -6.90
C VAL A 174 -16.65 -19.30 -6.82
N LYS A 175 -15.77 -19.14 -7.83
CA LYS A 175 -14.43 -19.70 -7.95
C LYS A 175 -13.47 -18.59 -8.45
N ALA A 176 -12.94 -17.74 -7.55
CA ALA A 176 -12.03 -16.60 -7.85
C ALA A 176 -10.77 -16.51 -6.94
N THR A 177 -9.50 -16.48 -7.35
CA THR A 177 -8.32 -16.26 -6.45
C THR A 177 -7.79 -14.89 -6.75
N LEU A 178 -7.34 -14.25 -5.69
CA LEU A 178 -6.93 -12.88 -5.70
C LEU A 178 -5.47 -12.84 -5.30
N ASN A 179 -4.69 -12.05 -6.03
CA ASN A 179 -3.30 -11.82 -5.71
C ASN A 179 -3.21 -10.91 -4.48
N ALA A 180 -2.80 -11.46 -3.34
CA ALA A 180 -2.49 -10.68 -2.14
C ALA A 180 -0.97 -10.54 -1.97
N ARG A 181 -0.39 -9.49 -2.56
CA ARG A 181 1.04 -9.15 -2.40
C ARG A 181 1.22 -8.08 -1.32
N ALA A 182 1.01 -8.45 -0.06
CA ALA A 182 1.18 -7.56 1.08
C ALA A 182 2.32 -8.03 1.99
N SER A 183 3.07 -7.09 2.56
CA SER A 183 3.98 -7.36 3.68
C SER A 183 3.21 -7.21 4.99
N ILE A 184 3.41 -8.13 5.93
CA ILE A 184 2.72 -8.13 7.22
C ILE A 184 3.66 -7.60 8.29
N LEU A 185 3.24 -6.53 8.97
CA LEU A 185 3.81 -6.12 10.25
C LEU A 185 2.83 -6.59 11.34
N ALA A 186 3.30 -7.45 12.23
CA ALA A 186 2.49 -8.02 13.30
C ALA A 186 3.06 -7.62 14.67
N ALA A 187 2.17 -7.26 15.59
CA ALA A 187 2.48 -7.12 17.01
C ALA A 187 1.75 -8.22 17.78
N ALA A 188 2.44 -8.87 18.70
CA ALA A 188 1.88 -9.95 19.51
C ALA A 188 2.32 -9.76 20.96
N ASN A 189 1.42 -10.06 21.89
CA ASN A 189 1.72 -10.04 23.32
C ASN A 189 2.14 -11.43 23.79
N PRO A 190 3.05 -11.53 24.78
CA PRO A 190 3.42 -12.80 25.38
C PRO A 190 2.26 -13.40 26.17
N VAL A 191 2.22 -14.73 26.23
CA VAL A 191 1.27 -15.48 27.05
C VAL A 191 1.53 -15.17 28.52
N GLY A 192 0.48 -14.81 29.28
CA GLY A 192 0.62 -14.41 30.68
C GLY A 192 1.08 -12.95 30.90
N GLY A 193 1.17 -12.14 29.84
CA GLY A 193 1.40 -10.70 29.91
C GLY A 193 2.85 -10.26 30.09
N ARG A 194 3.75 -11.14 30.53
CA ARG A 194 5.19 -10.88 30.62
C ARG A 194 5.97 -11.92 29.81
N TYR A 195 7.04 -11.49 29.17
CA TYR A 195 7.90 -12.38 28.40
C TYR A 195 8.83 -13.16 29.35
N ASP A 196 8.74 -14.48 29.35
CA ASP A 196 9.60 -15.35 30.16
C ASP A 196 10.86 -15.73 29.37
N ARG A 197 12.03 -15.25 29.83
CA ARG A 197 13.34 -15.48 29.18
C ARG A 197 13.80 -16.93 29.29
N SER A 198 13.28 -17.69 30.26
CA SER A 198 13.63 -19.09 30.45
C SER A 198 12.99 -20.01 29.40
N ARG A 199 11.92 -19.53 28.75
CA ARG A 199 11.15 -20.31 27.77
C ARG A 199 11.47 -19.87 26.33
N PRO A 200 11.43 -20.80 25.35
CA PRO A 200 11.60 -20.44 23.95
C PRO A 200 10.44 -19.58 23.45
N LEU A 201 10.70 -18.78 22.41
CA LEU A 201 9.73 -17.89 21.78
C LEU A 201 8.39 -18.58 21.43
N LYS A 202 8.45 -19.83 20.96
CA LYS A 202 7.27 -20.64 20.60
C LYS A 202 6.30 -20.84 21.78
N ASN A 203 6.81 -20.95 23.00
CA ASN A 203 5.98 -21.16 24.18
C ASN A 203 5.53 -19.83 24.79
N ASN A 204 6.26 -18.74 24.49
CA ASN A 204 5.90 -17.38 24.91
C ASN A 204 4.79 -16.77 24.04
N ILE A 205 4.52 -17.27 22.84
CA ILE A 205 3.54 -16.68 21.90
C ILE A 205 2.53 -17.73 21.44
N GLN A 206 1.24 -17.37 21.40
CA GLN A 206 0.16 -18.21 20.88
C GLN A 206 0.06 -18.13 19.35
N LEU A 207 1.14 -18.49 18.64
CA LEU A 207 1.15 -18.61 17.18
C LEU A 207 1.46 -20.04 16.75
N SER A 208 0.83 -20.47 15.65
CA SER A 208 1.14 -21.77 15.08
C SER A 208 2.55 -21.78 14.46
N ALA A 209 3.23 -22.93 14.50
CA ALA A 209 4.55 -23.09 13.91
C ALA A 209 4.57 -22.75 12.40
N SER A 210 3.45 -22.93 11.70
CA SER A 210 3.32 -22.61 10.27
C SER A 210 3.28 -21.12 10.00
N ILE A 211 2.73 -20.30 10.91
CA ILE A 211 2.75 -18.84 10.81
C ILE A 211 4.11 -18.31 11.22
N MET A 212 4.68 -18.81 12.33
CA MET A 212 6.00 -18.39 12.80
C MET A 212 7.09 -18.64 11.75
N SER A 213 7.04 -19.77 11.05
CA SER A 213 7.95 -20.07 9.94
C SER A 213 7.87 -19.05 8.79
N ARG A 214 6.76 -18.33 8.67
CA ARG A 214 6.55 -17.37 7.59
C ARG A 214 7.07 -15.97 7.89
N PHE A 215 7.37 -15.67 9.16
CA PHE A 215 8.00 -14.43 9.54
C PHE A 215 9.51 -14.58 9.49
N ASP A 216 10.16 -13.61 8.86
CA ASP A 216 11.59 -13.63 8.62
C ASP A 216 12.37 -12.93 9.74
N LEU A 217 11.72 -11.95 10.40
CA LEU A 217 12.29 -11.17 11.48
C LEU A 217 11.33 -11.15 12.67
N PHE A 218 11.88 -11.42 13.85
CA PHE A 218 11.24 -11.27 15.14
C PHE A 218 12.03 -10.26 15.98
N PHE A 219 11.34 -9.29 16.56
CA PHE A 219 11.91 -8.36 17.52
C PHE A 219 11.16 -8.52 18.84
N VAL A 220 11.81 -9.15 19.81
CA VAL A 220 11.26 -9.28 21.16
C VAL A 220 11.66 -8.04 21.95
N LEU A 221 10.65 -7.25 22.32
CA LEU A 221 10.82 -6.11 23.22
C LEU A 221 10.58 -6.62 24.65
N ILE A 222 11.58 -6.42 25.52
CA ILE A 222 11.49 -6.80 26.93
C ILE A 222 11.51 -5.52 27.75
N ASP A 223 10.55 -5.41 28.66
CA ASP A 223 10.49 -4.34 29.63
C ASP A 223 11.41 -4.69 30.82
N GLU A 224 12.50 -3.95 30.96
CA GLU A 224 13.43 -4.04 32.09
C GLU A 224 13.30 -2.74 32.89
N CYS A 225 12.93 -2.83 34.18
CA CYS A 225 12.88 -1.68 35.06
C CYS A 225 14.28 -1.05 35.16
N ASN A 226 14.47 0.11 34.55
CA ASN A 226 15.74 0.82 34.51
C ASN A 226 15.49 2.31 34.68
N GLU A 227 15.89 2.84 35.84
CA GLU A 227 15.62 4.23 36.23
C GLU A 227 16.09 5.26 35.19
N ILE A 228 17.20 5.00 34.49
CA ILE A 228 17.75 5.92 33.49
C ILE A 228 16.85 5.96 32.25
N VAL A 229 16.41 4.79 31.79
CA VAL A 229 15.53 4.67 30.62
C VAL A 229 14.14 5.19 30.95
N ASP A 230 13.62 4.86 32.13
CA ASP A 230 12.32 5.30 32.61
C ASP A 230 12.26 6.82 32.77
N TYR A 231 13.33 7.43 33.30
CA TYR A 231 13.45 8.89 33.36
C TYR A 231 13.44 9.53 31.97
N ALA A 232 14.18 8.97 31.02
CA ALA A 232 14.22 9.47 29.64
C ALA A 232 12.85 9.36 28.94
N ILE A 233 12.14 8.25 29.14
CA ILE A 233 10.79 8.02 28.63
C ILE A 233 9.80 9.01 29.26
N ALA A 234 9.79 9.12 30.59
CA ALA A 234 8.91 10.01 31.33
C ALA A 234 9.10 11.47 30.90
N ARG A 235 10.36 11.91 30.77
CA ARG A 235 10.70 13.25 30.27
C ARG A 235 10.16 13.46 28.86
N ARG A 236 10.37 12.50 27.95
CA ARG A 236 9.88 12.61 26.56
C ARG A 236 8.35 12.69 26.49
N ILE A 237 7.65 11.89 27.29
CA ILE A 237 6.18 11.91 27.35
C ILE A 237 5.69 13.28 27.85
N LEU A 238 6.33 13.81 28.90
CA LEU A 238 6.01 15.13 29.44
C LEU A 238 6.29 16.23 28.42
N ASP A 239 7.43 16.19 27.72
CA ASP A 239 7.78 17.14 26.67
C ASP A 239 6.73 17.12 25.54
N ASN A 240 6.29 15.94 25.09
CA ASN A 240 5.24 15.81 24.08
C ASN A 240 3.89 16.41 24.56
N HIS A 241 3.52 16.22 25.82
CA HIS A 241 2.29 16.79 26.39
C HIS A 241 2.37 18.31 26.59
N ARG A 242 3.56 18.83 26.91
CA ARG A 242 3.83 20.27 27.00
C ARG A 242 3.84 20.92 25.61
N GLN A 243 4.39 20.24 24.59
CA GLN A 243 4.44 20.70 23.19
C GLN A 243 3.08 20.75 22.50
N LEU A 244 2.05 20.04 23.00
CA LEU A 244 0.66 20.25 22.51
C LEU A 244 0.14 21.68 22.80
N ALA A 245 0.73 22.40 23.75
CA ALA A 245 0.44 23.82 24.01
C ALA A 245 1.34 24.80 23.24
N THR A 246 2.42 24.33 22.61
CA THR A 246 3.39 25.15 21.86
C THR A 246 3.91 24.31 20.70
N GLN A 247 3.35 24.50 19.50
CA GLN A 247 3.60 23.74 18.27
C GLN A 247 5.05 23.82 17.74
N GLU A 248 6.07 23.55 18.56
CA GLU A 248 7.44 23.39 18.10
C GLU A 248 7.59 21.97 17.54
N LYS A 249 7.54 21.86 16.21
CA LYS A 249 7.85 20.61 15.49
C LYS A 249 9.25 20.15 15.90
N VAL A 250 9.38 18.87 16.26
CA VAL A 250 10.67 18.21 16.47
C VAL A 250 11.56 18.48 15.25
N VAL A 251 12.75 19.05 15.48
CA VAL A 251 13.72 19.33 14.41
C VAL A 251 14.23 18.01 13.84
N THR A 252 13.64 17.57 12.74
CA THR A 252 14.12 16.44 11.94
C THR A 252 14.82 16.97 10.69
N VAL A 253 15.91 16.31 10.27
CA VAL A 253 16.67 16.70 9.06
C VAL A 253 15.83 16.53 7.79
N TYR A 254 14.96 15.52 7.78
CA TYR A 254 14.09 15.20 6.66
C TYR A 254 12.62 15.36 7.05
N SER A 255 11.82 15.90 6.13
CA SER A 255 10.37 15.92 6.27
C SER A 255 9.78 14.56 5.88
N LEU A 256 8.54 14.30 6.31
CA LEU A 256 7.82 13.08 5.91
C LEU A 256 7.62 13.00 4.39
N ASP A 257 7.41 14.13 3.73
CA ASP A 257 7.24 14.19 2.27
C ASP A 257 8.55 13.88 1.53
N ASP A 258 9.70 14.29 2.07
CA ASP A 258 11.01 13.96 1.51
C ASP A 258 11.29 12.47 1.62
N ILE A 259 10.99 11.87 2.77
CA ILE A 259 11.15 10.43 2.98
C ILE A 259 10.22 9.64 2.05
N HIS A 260 8.96 10.07 1.90
CA HIS A 260 8.01 9.40 1.03
C HIS A 260 8.43 9.48 -0.45
N ARG A 261 8.91 10.63 -0.90
CA ARG A 261 9.49 10.80 -2.24
C ARG A 261 10.72 9.92 -2.44
N TYR A 262 11.64 9.89 -1.46
CA TYR A 262 12.86 9.09 -1.53
C TYR A 262 12.55 7.59 -1.59
N ILE A 263 11.67 7.08 -0.72
CA ILE A 263 11.28 5.66 -0.72
C ILE A 263 10.59 5.29 -2.04
N THR A 264 9.74 6.16 -2.58
CA THR A 264 9.08 5.92 -3.87
C THR A 264 10.11 5.80 -5.00
N PHE A 265 11.12 6.66 -5.01
CA PHE A 265 12.24 6.60 -5.94
C PHE A 265 13.10 5.34 -5.75
N ALA A 266 13.51 5.03 -4.53
CA ALA A 266 14.34 3.88 -4.17
C ALA A 266 13.68 2.53 -4.54
N ARG A 267 12.34 2.45 -4.50
CA ARG A 267 11.58 1.26 -4.88
C ARG A 267 11.63 0.93 -6.38
N CYS A 268 12.05 1.86 -7.23
CA CYS A 268 12.22 1.62 -8.67
C CYS A 268 13.44 0.75 -9.00
N PHE A 269 14.43 0.68 -8.10
CA PHE A 269 15.64 -0.12 -8.31
C PHE A 269 15.40 -1.61 -8.07
N LYS A 270 15.97 -2.44 -8.94
CA LYS A 270 15.98 -3.91 -8.81
C LYS A 270 17.44 -4.40 -8.79
N PRO A 271 18.10 -4.33 -7.62
CA PRO A 271 19.50 -4.67 -7.51
C PRO A 271 19.74 -6.16 -7.82
N LYS A 272 20.86 -6.46 -8.46
CA LYS A 272 21.32 -7.82 -8.74
C LYS A 272 22.37 -8.25 -7.72
N ILE A 273 22.46 -9.54 -7.43
CA ILE A 273 23.46 -10.06 -6.48
C ILE A 273 24.82 -10.15 -7.18
N GLY A 274 25.84 -9.49 -6.65
CA GLY A 274 27.21 -9.59 -7.14
C GLY A 274 27.89 -10.90 -6.75
N ASP A 275 28.88 -11.35 -7.53
CA ASP A 275 29.56 -12.64 -7.32
C ASP A 275 30.28 -12.73 -5.96
N ALA A 276 30.87 -11.61 -5.51
CA ALA A 276 31.50 -11.53 -4.20
C ALA A 276 30.48 -11.65 -3.06
N ALA A 277 29.32 -10.99 -3.21
CA ALA A 277 28.22 -11.06 -2.25
C ALA A 277 27.58 -12.45 -2.22
N ALA A 278 27.44 -13.12 -3.38
CA ALA A 278 26.92 -14.48 -3.47
C ALA A 278 27.78 -15.48 -2.68
N LYS A 279 29.11 -15.40 -2.80
CA LYS A 279 30.03 -16.23 -2.00
C LYS A 279 29.86 -15.97 -0.50
N LEU A 280 29.73 -14.70 -0.11
CA LEU A 280 29.53 -14.33 1.29
C LEU A 280 28.18 -14.82 1.84
N LEU A 281 27.09 -14.71 1.09
CA LEU A 281 25.77 -15.20 1.47
C LEU A 281 25.80 -16.71 1.78
N VAL A 282 26.51 -17.49 0.96
CA VAL A 282 26.65 -18.93 1.17
C VAL A 282 27.51 -19.24 2.40
N SER A 283 28.63 -18.53 2.61
CA SER A 283 29.45 -18.74 3.80
C SER A 283 28.69 -18.37 5.08
N GLU A 284 27.90 -17.31 5.04
CA GLU A 284 27.17 -16.81 6.19
C GLU A 284 25.98 -17.72 6.54
N TYR A 285 25.29 -18.24 5.54
CA TYR A 285 24.26 -19.27 5.74
C TYR A 285 24.83 -20.55 6.35
N LYS A 286 26.01 -21.01 5.89
CA LYS A 286 26.70 -22.16 6.50
C LYS A 286 27.04 -21.88 7.97
N ARG A 287 27.57 -20.70 8.28
CA ARG A 287 27.88 -20.27 9.64
C ARG A 287 26.64 -20.25 10.54
N LEU A 288 25.53 -19.68 10.06
CA LEU A 288 24.25 -19.65 10.77
C LEU A 288 23.75 -21.07 11.07
N ARG A 289 23.85 -21.99 10.12
CA ARG A 289 23.40 -23.38 10.30
C ARG A 289 24.29 -24.20 11.24
N MET A 290 25.60 -23.98 11.21
CA MET A 290 26.53 -24.62 12.16
C MET A 290 26.31 -24.13 13.58
N SER A 291 26.02 -22.83 13.75
CA SER A 291 25.70 -22.25 15.05
C SER A 291 24.44 -22.85 15.67
N ASP A 292 23.45 -23.25 14.86
CA ASP A 292 22.24 -23.97 15.33
C ASP A 292 22.56 -25.40 15.77
N SER A 293 23.41 -26.10 15.01
CA SER A 293 23.79 -27.49 15.30
C SER A 293 24.54 -27.65 16.62
N ASN A 294 25.38 -26.67 16.97
CA ASN A 294 26.15 -26.71 18.22
C ASN A 294 25.31 -26.33 19.45
N ASN A 295 24.14 -25.69 19.26
CA ASN A 295 23.34 -25.12 20.34
C ASN A 295 21.92 -25.72 20.39
N SER A 296 21.80 -27.01 20.06
CA SER A 296 20.55 -27.72 19.79
C SER A 296 19.50 -27.69 20.92
N THR A 297 19.85 -27.28 22.13
CA THR A 297 18.96 -27.17 23.30
C THR A 297 18.46 -25.75 23.59
N THR A 298 19.04 -24.71 22.96
CA THR A 298 18.82 -23.30 23.36
C THR A 298 18.37 -22.37 22.22
N SER A 299 18.31 -22.86 20.96
CA SER A 299 17.77 -22.06 19.87
C SER A 299 16.23 -22.05 19.90
N SER A 300 15.64 -20.85 20.05
CA SER A 300 14.18 -20.64 20.03
C SER A 300 13.51 -21.05 18.71
N TRP A 301 14.29 -21.29 17.65
CA TRP A 301 13.82 -21.52 16.29
C TRP A 301 14.89 -22.22 15.43
N ARG A 302 14.49 -23.20 14.59
CA ARG A 302 15.38 -23.91 13.67
C ARG A 302 15.71 -23.10 12.41
N ILE A 303 16.98 -23.08 12.03
CA ILE A 303 17.42 -22.37 10.81
C ILE A 303 17.14 -23.22 9.56
N THR A 304 16.34 -22.68 8.62
CA THR A 304 15.94 -23.36 7.36
C THR A 304 16.39 -22.58 6.12
N VAL A 305 16.16 -23.15 4.93
CA VAL A 305 16.47 -22.48 3.63
C VAL A 305 15.74 -21.13 3.49
N ARG A 306 14.57 -20.98 4.11
CA ARG A 306 13.84 -19.71 4.13
C ARG A 306 14.68 -18.56 4.69
N GLN A 307 15.55 -18.83 5.65
CA GLN A 307 16.43 -17.81 6.23
C GLN A 307 17.46 -17.30 5.23
N LEU A 308 17.91 -18.13 4.28
CA LEU A 308 18.74 -17.69 3.17
C LEU A 308 17.95 -16.78 2.20
N GLU A 309 16.72 -17.15 1.86
CA GLU A 309 15.85 -16.31 1.03
C GLU A 309 15.55 -14.96 1.71
N SER A 310 15.40 -14.95 3.03
CA SER A 310 15.24 -13.75 3.84
C SER A 310 16.49 -12.89 3.85
N LEU A 311 17.67 -13.50 3.99
CA LEU A 311 18.94 -12.79 3.93
C LEU A 311 19.16 -12.11 2.57
N ILE A 312 18.81 -12.79 1.48
CA ILE A 312 18.83 -12.23 0.12
C ILE A 312 17.86 -11.05 0.03
N ARG A 313 16.60 -11.22 0.45
CA ARG A 313 15.59 -10.15 0.41
C ARG A 313 16.00 -8.92 1.22
N LEU A 314 16.60 -9.11 2.39
CA LEU A 314 17.11 -8.01 3.22
C LEU A 314 18.29 -7.30 2.56
N SER A 315 19.21 -8.05 1.96
CA SER A 315 20.37 -7.48 1.26
C SER A 315 19.94 -6.67 0.03
N GLU A 316 18.95 -7.16 -0.74
CA GLU A 316 18.34 -6.43 -1.85
C GLU A 316 17.55 -5.20 -1.40
N ALA A 317 16.87 -5.27 -0.25
CA ALA A 317 16.16 -4.12 0.32
C ALA A 317 17.13 -3.02 0.77
N LEU A 318 18.28 -3.39 1.35
CA LEU A 318 19.31 -2.45 1.76
C LEU A 318 20.02 -1.81 0.57
N ALA A 319 20.34 -2.60 -0.47
CA ALA A 319 20.88 -2.06 -1.72
C ALA A 319 19.90 -1.08 -2.39
N ARG A 320 18.58 -1.37 -2.36
CA ARG A 320 17.54 -0.43 -2.81
C ARG A 320 17.54 0.87 -2.00
N LEU A 321 17.72 0.80 -0.69
CA LEU A 321 17.78 1.97 0.17
C LEU A 321 18.95 2.90 -0.19
N HIS A 322 20.10 2.33 -0.59
CA HIS A 322 21.26 3.08 -1.07
C HIS A 322 21.17 3.49 -2.56
N CYS A 323 20.08 3.17 -3.26
CA CYS A 323 19.90 3.39 -4.70
C CYS A 323 20.99 2.72 -5.57
N GLU A 324 21.53 1.59 -5.12
CA GLU A 324 22.53 0.82 -5.87
C GLU A 324 21.86 -0.25 -6.77
N SER A 325 22.46 -0.52 -7.93
CA SER A 325 21.99 -1.56 -8.87
C SER A 325 22.56 -2.95 -8.58
N GLU A 326 23.49 -3.07 -7.64
CA GLU A 326 24.15 -4.33 -7.28
C GLU A 326 24.24 -4.48 -5.76
N VAL A 327 24.08 -5.70 -5.25
CA VAL A 327 24.25 -6.03 -3.84
C VAL A 327 25.73 -6.22 -3.53
N ARG A 328 26.29 -5.30 -2.74
CA ARG A 328 27.66 -5.36 -2.22
C ARG A 328 27.78 -6.21 -0.96
N VAL A 329 29.03 -6.55 -0.63
CA VAL A 329 29.41 -7.33 0.56
C VAL A 329 28.98 -6.63 1.87
N GLU A 330 29.06 -5.30 1.91
CA GLU A 330 28.66 -4.48 3.05
C GLU A 330 27.18 -4.67 3.40
N HIS A 331 26.31 -4.73 2.38
CA HIS A 331 24.87 -4.93 2.57
C HIS A 331 24.57 -6.29 3.18
N VAL A 332 25.28 -7.33 2.74
CA VAL A 332 25.14 -8.70 3.27
C VAL A 332 25.57 -8.77 4.73
N HIS A 333 26.63 -8.05 5.11
CA HIS A 333 27.13 -8.04 6.48
C HIS A 333 26.11 -7.39 7.44
N GLU A 334 25.58 -6.22 7.09
CA GLU A 334 24.56 -5.55 7.91
C GLU A 334 23.23 -6.34 7.93
N ALA A 335 22.83 -6.95 6.81
CA ALA A 335 21.65 -7.82 6.77
C ALA A 335 21.83 -9.06 7.67
N SER A 336 23.02 -9.69 7.66
CA SER A 336 23.31 -10.83 8.54
C SER A 336 23.34 -10.43 10.00
N LYS A 337 23.89 -9.26 10.32
CA LYS A 337 23.90 -8.71 11.68
C LYS A 337 22.49 -8.46 12.19
N LEU A 338 21.61 -7.91 11.36
CA LEU A 338 20.19 -7.72 11.70
C LEU A 338 19.49 -9.06 11.96
N LEU A 339 19.70 -10.05 11.07
CA LEU A 339 19.12 -11.38 11.21
C LEU A 339 19.64 -12.09 12.46
N SER A 340 20.94 -12.00 12.74
CA SER A 340 21.57 -12.58 13.92
C SER A 340 21.07 -11.95 15.22
N LYS A 341 20.76 -10.65 15.21
CA LYS A 341 20.14 -9.95 16.36
C LYS A 341 18.67 -10.31 16.55
N SER A 342 17.97 -10.65 15.47
CA SER A 342 16.58 -11.08 15.51
C SER A 342 16.39 -12.45 16.16
N ILE A 343 17.40 -13.33 16.07
CA ILE A 343 17.39 -14.64 16.73
C ILE A 343 17.67 -14.45 18.22
N VAL A 344 16.62 -14.32 19.02
CA VAL A 344 16.71 -14.16 20.48
C VAL A 344 17.41 -15.38 21.08
N ARG A 345 18.57 -15.14 21.71
CA ARG A 345 19.28 -16.15 22.51
C ARG A 345 18.50 -16.40 23.79
N ILE A 346 18.19 -17.66 24.08
CA ILE A 346 17.71 -18.07 25.40
C ILE A 346 18.92 -18.04 26.34
N GLN A 347 18.88 -17.19 27.36
CA GLN A 347 19.80 -17.31 28.49
C GLN A 347 19.17 -18.32 29.45
N GLN A 348 19.73 -19.53 29.52
CA GLN A 348 19.49 -20.39 30.67
C GLN A 348 20.40 -19.88 31.79
N PRO A 349 19.90 -19.70 33.03
CA PRO A 349 20.79 -19.51 34.16
C PRO A 349 21.69 -20.74 34.27
N ASP A 350 22.99 -20.53 34.50
CA ASP A 350 23.92 -21.62 34.78
C ASP A 350 23.34 -22.44 35.94
N ILE A 351 22.95 -23.68 35.67
CA ILE A 351 22.65 -24.62 36.73
C ILE A 351 24.00 -24.93 37.35
N VAL A 352 24.35 -24.20 38.42
CA VAL A 352 25.38 -24.65 39.34
C VAL A 352 24.82 -25.93 39.94
N LEU A 353 25.19 -27.07 39.37
CA LEU A 353 25.09 -28.35 40.05
C LEU A 353 26.06 -28.24 41.23
N GLN A 354 25.58 -27.73 42.36
CA GLN A 354 26.27 -27.95 43.62
C GLN A 354 26.32 -29.47 43.78
N GLU A 355 27.54 -30.02 43.84
CA GLU A 355 27.83 -31.39 44.23
C GLU A 355 27.45 -31.60 45.72
N ASP A 356 26.20 -31.35 46.09
CA ASP A 356 25.69 -31.58 47.45
C ASP A 356 25.03 -32.97 47.60
N ASP A 357 25.10 -33.81 46.56
CA ASP A 357 24.65 -35.22 46.62
C ASP A 357 25.64 -36.15 47.36
N ALA A 358 26.79 -35.65 47.83
CA ALA A 358 27.74 -36.44 48.63
C ALA A 358 27.47 -36.38 50.15
N LEU A 359 26.62 -35.46 50.63
CA LEU A 359 26.35 -35.30 52.06
C LEU A 359 25.09 -36.03 52.55
N LEU A 360 24.21 -36.47 51.63
CA LEU A 360 23.00 -37.23 51.98
C LEU A 360 23.26 -38.74 52.16
N GLU A 361 24.36 -39.29 51.61
CA GLU A 361 24.72 -40.70 51.85
C GLU A 361 25.40 -40.92 53.22
N VAL A 362 26.09 -39.91 53.78
CA VAL A 362 26.78 -40.07 55.07
C VAL A 362 25.79 -40.04 56.25
N GLU A 363 24.77 -39.18 56.21
CA GLU A 363 23.75 -39.13 57.27
C GLU A 363 22.84 -40.38 57.30
N MET A 364 22.63 -41.04 56.16
CA MET A 364 21.84 -42.29 56.11
C MET A 364 22.61 -43.51 56.62
N VAL A 365 23.95 -43.52 56.52
CA VAL A 365 24.79 -44.60 57.05
C VAL A 365 24.98 -44.46 58.58
N ASP A 366 25.11 -43.23 59.09
CA ASP A 366 25.21 -42.99 60.54
C ASP A 366 23.88 -43.23 61.27
N ALA A 367 22.73 -42.96 60.64
CA ALA A 367 21.42 -43.29 61.20
C ALA A 367 21.16 -44.80 61.26
N ALA A 368 21.66 -45.57 60.28
CA ALA A 368 21.52 -47.03 60.27
C ALA A 368 22.40 -47.73 61.34
N HIS A 369 23.56 -47.16 61.68
CA HIS A 369 24.43 -47.70 62.73
C HIS A 369 23.99 -47.34 64.16
N ALA A 370 23.13 -46.34 64.34
CA ALA A 370 22.59 -45.96 65.64
C ALA A 370 21.44 -46.87 66.14
N GLU A 371 20.68 -47.51 65.23
CA GLU A 371 19.54 -48.36 65.60
C GLU A 371 19.93 -49.82 65.94
N GLU A 372 21.05 -50.36 65.43
CA GLU A 372 21.51 -51.73 65.76
C GLU A 372 22.14 -51.85 67.17
N GLY A 373 22.49 -50.73 67.82
CA GLY A 373 23.13 -50.72 69.14
C GLY A 373 22.18 -50.81 70.35
N SER A 374 20.87 -50.77 70.17
CA SER A 374 19.90 -50.57 71.26
C SER A 374 19.04 -51.79 71.65
N VAL A 375 19.19 -52.95 70.98
CA VAL A 375 18.28 -54.10 71.16
C VAL A 375 18.84 -55.25 72.04
N PHE A 376 20.08 -55.16 72.54
CA PHE A 376 20.71 -56.27 73.30
C PHE A 376 20.96 -56.03 74.80
N ARG A 377 20.17 -55.20 75.48
CA ARG A 377 20.37 -54.96 76.91
C ARG A 377 19.11 -54.89 77.77
N GLU A 378 18.23 -55.89 77.66
CA GLU A 378 17.22 -56.15 78.70
C GLU A 378 16.76 -57.62 78.68
N ARG A 379 17.58 -58.50 79.27
CA ARG A 379 17.19 -59.83 79.79
C ARG A 379 18.34 -60.37 80.65
N ASN A 380 18.35 -59.97 81.92
CA ASN A 380 18.86 -60.72 83.08
C ASN A 380 18.90 -59.79 84.30
N GLN A 381 17.79 -59.70 85.02
CA GLN A 381 17.67 -59.83 86.48
C GLN A 381 16.20 -59.81 86.88
#